data_AF-A0A2J8NT60-F1
#
_entry.id   AF-A0A2J8NT60-F1
#
_cell.length_a   1.000
_cell.length_b   1.000
_cell.length_c   1.000
_cell.angle_alpha   90.00
_cell.angle_beta   90.00
_cell.angle_gamma   90.00
#
_symmetry.space_group_name_H-M   'P 1'
#
loop_
_entity.id
_entity.type
_entity.pdbx_description
1 polymer ?
#
loop_
_entity_poly.entity_id
_entity_poly.type
_entity_poly.pdbx_seq_one_letter_code
_entity_poly.pdbx_strand_id
1 'polypeptide(L)'
;MFNSKFGSIPKFYVRAPGRVNIIGEHIDYCGYSVLPMAVEQDVLIAVEPVKTYALQLANTNPLYPDFSTSANNIQIDKTKPLWHNYFLCGLKGIQEHFGLSNLTGMNCLVDGNIPPSSGLSSSSALVCCAGLVTLTVLGRNLSKAKLIEFSPLRATDVKLPSGAVFVIANSCVEMNKAATSHFNIRVMECRLAAKVQAKLGISLEEMLL
;
A
#
# COMPACT_ATOMS: atom_id res chain seq x y z
N MET A 1 -14.18 -16.65 12.38
CA MET A 1 -14.57 -16.36 10.98
C MET A 1 -13.76 -17.20 9.98
N PHE A 2 -12.42 -17.18 9.98
CA PHE A 2 -11.60 -17.96 9.02
C PHE A 2 -11.98 -19.45 8.95
N ASN A 3 -12.05 -20.14 10.10
CA ASN A 3 -12.44 -21.57 10.15
C ASN A 3 -13.84 -21.85 9.60
N SER A 4 -14.78 -20.95 9.84
CA SER A 4 -16.13 -21.07 9.26
C SER A 4 -16.13 -20.84 7.74
N LYS A 5 -15.18 -20.08 7.20
CA LYS A 5 -15.10 -19.73 5.78
C LYS A 5 -14.37 -20.80 4.96
N PHE A 6 -13.27 -21.32 5.49
CA PHE A 6 -12.35 -22.22 4.76
C PHE A 6 -12.28 -23.65 5.31
N GLY A 7 -12.96 -23.94 6.43
CA GLY A 7 -12.97 -25.28 7.05
C GLY A 7 -11.66 -25.66 7.76
N SER A 8 -10.74 -24.72 7.92
CA SER A 8 -9.42 -24.90 8.52
C SER A 8 -9.05 -23.70 9.41
N ILE A 9 -8.09 -23.85 10.32
CA ILE A 9 -7.53 -22.71 11.05
C ILE A 9 -6.43 -22.03 10.22
N PRO A 10 -6.25 -20.71 10.33
CA PRO A 10 -5.15 -20.04 9.64
C PRO A 10 -3.81 -20.53 10.20
N LYS A 11 -2.82 -20.67 9.32
CA LYS A 11 -1.46 -21.09 9.67
C LYS A 11 -0.65 -19.94 10.27
N PHE A 12 -0.89 -18.70 9.83
CA PHE A 12 -0.27 -17.50 10.36
C PHE A 12 -1.11 -16.25 10.05
N TYR A 13 -0.67 -15.13 10.60
CA TYR A 13 -1.27 -13.82 10.37
C TYR A 13 -0.18 -12.82 9.97
N VAL A 14 -0.56 -11.82 9.19
CA VAL A 14 0.30 -10.68 8.83
C VAL A 14 -0.47 -9.40 9.06
N ARG A 15 0.19 -8.37 9.58
CA ARG A 15 -0.37 -7.02 9.72
C ARG A 15 0.47 -5.99 8.99
N ALA A 16 -0.17 -4.99 8.42
CA ALA A 16 0.48 -3.77 7.93
C ALA A 16 -0.35 -2.53 8.32
N PRO A 17 0.24 -1.55 9.03
CA PRO A 17 -0.50 -0.37 9.48
C PRO A 17 -0.79 0.60 8.33
N GLY A 18 -1.83 1.40 8.53
CA GLY A 18 -2.00 2.66 7.82
C GLY A 18 -0.98 3.70 8.31
N ARG A 19 -1.10 4.93 7.82
CA ARG A 19 -0.22 6.03 8.24
C ARG A 19 -0.92 7.37 8.15
N VAL A 20 -0.52 8.28 9.02
CA VAL A 20 -0.77 9.72 8.87
C VAL A 20 0.49 10.39 8.35
N ASN A 21 0.35 11.40 7.51
CA ASN A 21 1.47 12.25 7.15
C ASN A 21 1.38 13.53 7.98
N ILE A 22 2.41 13.82 8.78
CA ILE A 22 2.40 15.00 9.67
C ILE A 22 2.63 16.26 8.85
N ILE A 23 3.58 16.21 7.91
CA ILE A 23 3.86 17.29 6.96
C ILE A 23 4.56 16.74 5.71
N GLY A 24 4.43 17.47 4.59
CA GLY A 24 4.99 17.10 3.30
C GLY A 24 3.96 16.43 2.39
N GLU A 25 2.81 17.06 2.19
CA GLU A 25 1.80 16.56 1.26
C GLU A 25 2.21 16.84 -0.18
N HIS A 26 1.94 15.89 -1.09
CA HIS A 26 2.11 16.08 -2.54
C HIS A 26 3.54 16.43 -3.02
N ILE A 27 4.56 16.10 -2.23
CA ILE A 27 5.97 16.36 -2.58
C ILE A 27 6.83 15.09 -2.67
N ASP A 28 6.29 13.95 -2.21
CA ASP A 28 6.98 12.64 -2.24
C ASP A 28 7.24 12.18 -3.69
N TYR A 29 6.24 12.27 -4.56
CA TYR A 29 6.40 11.97 -5.99
C TYR A 29 7.24 13.00 -6.77
N CYS A 30 7.60 14.11 -6.12
CA CYS A 30 8.57 15.09 -6.62
C CYS A 30 10.00 14.81 -6.12
N GLY A 31 10.20 13.80 -5.28
CA GLY A 31 11.52 13.41 -4.77
C GLY A 31 11.93 14.12 -3.48
N TYR A 32 11.04 14.87 -2.83
CA TYR A 32 11.32 15.54 -1.56
C TYR A 32 10.97 14.66 -0.36
N SER A 33 11.60 14.98 0.78
CA SER A 33 11.35 14.30 2.05
C SER A 33 9.96 14.63 2.61
N VAL A 34 9.38 13.66 3.32
CA VAL A 34 8.08 13.76 4.01
C VAL A 34 8.21 13.25 5.44
N LEU A 35 7.27 13.61 6.32
CA LEU A 35 7.31 13.21 7.74
C LEU A 35 6.05 12.42 8.14
N PRO A 36 5.95 11.13 7.77
CA PRO A 36 4.82 10.29 8.14
C PRO A 36 5.05 9.56 9.47
N MET A 37 3.95 9.06 10.03
CA MET A 37 3.94 8.15 11.17
C MET A 37 2.89 7.06 10.93
N ALA A 38 3.23 5.81 11.24
CA ALA A 38 2.25 4.74 11.24
C ALA A 38 1.18 4.99 12.29
N VAL A 39 -0.07 4.66 12.00
CA VAL A 39 -1.16 4.67 12.99
C VAL A 39 -1.40 3.26 13.50
N GLU A 40 -2.15 3.13 14.60
CA GLU A 40 -2.50 1.80 15.12
C GLU A 40 -3.38 1.00 14.17
N GLN A 41 -4.29 1.69 13.46
CA GLN A 41 -5.18 1.06 12.50
C GLN A 41 -4.37 0.38 11.38
N ASP A 42 -4.79 -0.83 11.02
CA ASP A 42 -4.07 -1.71 10.12
C ASP A 42 -4.98 -2.54 9.20
N VAL A 43 -4.33 -3.23 8.28
CA VAL A 43 -4.87 -4.41 7.60
C VAL A 43 -4.24 -5.63 8.24
N LEU A 44 -5.07 -6.56 8.69
CA LEU A 44 -4.72 -7.85 9.24
C LEU A 44 -5.22 -8.95 8.32
N ILE A 45 -4.35 -9.89 7.94
CA ILE A 45 -4.70 -10.99 7.05
C ILE A 45 -4.38 -12.31 7.74
N ALA A 46 -5.40 -13.15 7.90
CA ALA A 46 -5.28 -14.54 8.32
C ALA A 46 -5.06 -15.42 7.09
N VAL A 47 -4.07 -16.32 7.14
CA VAL A 47 -3.58 -17.03 5.93
C VAL A 47 -3.44 -18.52 6.16
N GLU A 48 -3.86 -19.30 5.18
CA GLU A 48 -3.52 -20.72 5.03
C GLU A 48 -2.92 -20.96 3.63
N PRO A 49 -1.64 -21.36 3.53
CA PRO A 49 -1.08 -21.86 2.26
C PRO A 49 -1.79 -23.13 1.80
N VAL A 50 -2.10 -23.24 0.51
CA VAL A 50 -2.66 -24.47 -0.09
C VAL A 50 -1.72 -25.06 -1.14
N LYS A 51 -1.85 -26.37 -1.40
CA LYS A 51 -1.01 -27.07 -2.38
C LYS A 51 -1.41 -26.82 -3.85
N THR A 52 -2.61 -26.30 -4.08
CA THR A 52 -3.12 -25.95 -5.41
C THR A 52 -2.60 -24.58 -5.84
N TYR A 53 -2.77 -24.21 -7.10
CA TYR A 53 -2.52 -22.84 -7.58
C TYR A 53 -3.78 -21.97 -7.51
N ALA A 54 -4.54 -22.10 -6.43
CA ALA A 54 -5.77 -21.34 -6.23
C ALA A 54 -5.58 -20.30 -5.12
N LEU A 55 -5.91 -19.04 -5.43
CA LEU A 55 -6.03 -17.96 -4.48
C LEU A 55 -7.51 -17.76 -4.14
N GLN A 56 -7.85 -17.81 -2.85
CA GLN A 56 -9.18 -17.48 -2.34
C GLN A 56 -9.07 -16.33 -1.34
N LEU A 57 -9.77 -15.24 -1.62
CA LEU A 57 -9.82 -14.05 -0.81
C LEU A 57 -11.23 -13.86 -0.28
N ALA A 58 -11.34 -13.68 1.03
CA ALA A 58 -12.54 -13.27 1.72
C ALA A 58 -12.26 -12.02 2.55
N ASN A 59 -13.30 -11.30 2.93
CA ASN A 59 -13.22 -10.15 3.83
C ASN A 59 -14.18 -10.31 5.01
N THR A 60 -13.81 -9.79 6.18
CA THR A 60 -14.71 -9.73 7.35
C THR A 60 -15.83 -8.73 7.16
N ASN A 61 -15.61 -7.68 6.37
CA ASN A 61 -16.60 -6.68 6.03
C ASN A 61 -17.37 -7.09 4.74
N PRO A 62 -18.70 -7.26 4.81
CA PRO A 62 -19.51 -7.72 3.67
C PRO A 62 -19.55 -6.75 2.48
N LEU A 63 -19.12 -5.50 2.65
CA LEU A 63 -18.96 -4.55 1.54
C LEU A 63 -17.88 -4.99 0.52
N TYR A 64 -16.98 -5.88 0.92
CA TYR A 64 -15.89 -6.39 0.10
C TYR A 64 -16.16 -7.85 -0.27
N PRO A 65 -16.80 -8.13 -1.41
CA PRO A 65 -17.20 -9.48 -1.79
C PRO A 65 -15.99 -10.39 -1.99
N ASP A 66 -16.19 -11.69 -1.78
CA ASP A 66 -15.17 -12.71 -2.01
C ASP A 66 -14.63 -12.68 -3.45
N PHE A 67 -13.38 -13.11 -3.60
CA PHE A 67 -12.73 -13.25 -4.88
C PHE A 67 -11.89 -14.53 -4.93
N SER A 68 -11.91 -15.23 -6.06
CA SER A 68 -11.06 -16.40 -6.26
C SER A 68 -10.47 -16.41 -7.67
N THR A 69 -9.23 -16.88 -7.80
CA THR A 69 -8.60 -17.10 -9.10
C THR A 69 -7.56 -18.23 -9.03
N SER A 70 -7.34 -18.89 -10.15
CA SER A 70 -6.23 -19.81 -10.38
C SER A 70 -5.37 -19.41 -11.57
N ALA A 71 -5.49 -18.16 -12.02
CA ALA A 71 -4.77 -17.66 -13.18
C ALA A 71 -3.29 -17.37 -12.82
N ASN A 72 -2.38 -17.98 -13.57
CA ASN A 72 -0.95 -17.68 -13.50
C ASN A 72 -0.64 -16.24 -13.93
N ASN A 73 -1.35 -15.74 -14.95
CA ASN A 73 -1.18 -14.37 -15.43
C ASN A 73 -2.19 -13.42 -14.77
N ILE A 74 -1.78 -12.78 -13.68
CA ILE A 74 -2.63 -11.85 -12.94
C ILE A 74 -2.83 -10.55 -13.74
N GLN A 75 -4.06 -10.36 -14.20
CA GLN A 75 -4.55 -9.14 -14.82
C GLN A 75 -5.24 -8.27 -13.79
N ILE A 76 -4.79 -7.02 -13.67
CA ILE A 76 -5.35 -6.05 -12.71
C ILE A 76 -6.12 -5.01 -13.52
N ASP A 77 -7.44 -5.06 -13.43
CA ASP A 77 -8.31 -4.10 -14.10
C ASP A 77 -8.25 -2.74 -13.40
N LYS A 78 -7.68 -1.75 -14.10
CA LYS A 78 -7.57 -0.38 -13.60
C LYS A 78 -8.85 0.44 -13.81
N THR A 79 -9.75 -0.01 -14.68
CA THR A 79 -11.00 0.69 -14.99
C THR A 79 -12.03 0.55 -13.88
N LYS A 80 -11.95 -0.55 -13.12
CA LYS A 80 -12.80 -0.83 -11.96
C LYS A 80 -11.91 -1.27 -10.78
N PRO A 81 -11.48 -0.33 -9.92
CA PRO A 81 -10.58 -0.64 -8.81
C PRO A 81 -11.32 -1.38 -7.69
N LEU A 82 -11.54 -2.69 -7.88
CA LEU A 82 -12.08 -3.59 -6.86
C LEU A 82 -11.07 -3.80 -5.74
N TRP A 83 -11.53 -4.06 -4.52
CA TRP A 83 -10.67 -4.16 -3.34
C TRP A 83 -9.58 -5.23 -3.50
N HIS A 84 -9.90 -6.38 -4.11
CA HIS A 84 -8.95 -7.48 -4.32
C HIS A 84 -7.82 -7.09 -5.27
N ASN A 85 -7.99 -6.09 -6.14
CA ASN A 85 -6.92 -5.61 -7.02
C ASN A 85 -5.71 -5.09 -6.24
N TYR A 86 -5.91 -4.50 -5.06
CA TYR A 86 -4.82 -4.08 -4.18
C TYR A 86 -4.07 -5.29 -3.60
N PHE A 87 -4.78 -6.35 -3.20
CA PHE A 87 -4.15 -7.60 -2.78
C PHE A 87 -3.32 -8.20 -3.93
N LEU A 88 -3.90 -8.25 -5.13
CA LEU A 88 -3.23 -8.75 -6.33
C LEU A 88 -1.99 -7.94 -6.70
N CYS A 89 -1.98 -6.61 -6.50
CA CYS A 89 -0.78 -5.78 -6.69
C CYS A 89 0.39 -6.24 -5.80
N GLY A 90 0.13 -6.48 -4.51
CA GLY A 90 1.16 -6.91 -3.56
C GLY A 90 1.71 -8.29 -3.89
N LEU A 91 0.80 -9.23 -4.18
CA LEU A 91 1.15 -10.59 -4.57
C LEU A 91 1.95 -10.61 -5.89
N LYS A 92 1.44 -9.93 -6.94
CA LYS A 92 2.07 -9.88 -8.25
C LYS A 92 3.48 -9.29 -8.18
N GLY A 93 3.66 -8.21 -7.44
CA GLY A 93 4.97 -7.58 -7.27
C GLY A 93 6.02 -8.53 -6.67
N ILE A 94 5.64 -9.36 -5.70
CA ILE A 94 6.54 -10.37 -5.11
C ILE A 94 6.83 -11.52 -6.09
N GLN A 95 5.82 -12.02 -6.80
CA GLN A 95 6.03 -13.07 -7.80
C GLN A 95 6.95 -12.61 -8.93
N GLU A 96 6.70 -11.42 -9.48
CA GLU A 96 7.53 -10.82 -10.53
C GLU A 96 8.96 -10.58 -10.05
N HIS A 97 9.14 -10.09 -8.82
CA HIS A 97 10.46 -9.88 -8.23
C HIS A 97 11.31 -11.16 -8.20
N PHE A 98 10.67 -12.31 -8.00
CA PHE A 98 11.32 -13.62 -7.95
C PHE A 98 11.22 -14.41 -9.26
N GLY A 99 10.69 -13.82 -10.35
CA GLY A 99 10.53 -14.48 -11.64
C GLY A 99 9.57 -15.68 -11.62
N LEU A 100 8.58 -15.67 -10.73
CA LEU A 100 7.63 -16.77 -10.55
C LEU A 100 6.41 -16.58 -11.46
N SER A 101 6.08 -17.61 -12.25
CA SER A 101 4.92 -17.63 -13.14
C SER A 101 3.70 -18.33 -12.54
N ASN A 102 3.90 -19.30 -11.64
CA ASN A 102 2.80 -20.06 -11.03
C ASN A 102 2.19 -19.29 -9.86
N LEU A 103 0.86 -19.18 -9.83
CA LEU A 103 0.14 -18.49 -8.76
C LEU A 103 0.46 -19.09 -7.38
N THR A 104 0.70 -18.22 -6.39
CA THR A 104 0.90 -18.67 -5.01
C THR A 104 -0.44 -19.03 -4.38
N GLY A 105 -0.69 -20.33 -4.20
CA GLY A 105 -1.95 -20.83 -3.66
C GLY A 105 -2.12 -20.56 -2.17
N MET A 106 -3.21 -19.90 -1.79
CA MET A 106 -3.55 -19.63 -0.39
C MET A 106 -5.02 -19.23 -0.21
N ASN A 107 -5.54 -19.51 0.98
CA ASN A 107 -6.78 -18.95 1.50
C ASN A 107 -6.44 -17.76 2.41
N CYS A 108 -7.08 -16.62 2.17
CA CYS A 108 -6.87 -15.41 2.96
C CYS A 108 -8.20 -14.82 3.41
N LEU A 109 -8.32 -14.52 4.71
CA LEU A 109 -9.37 -13.66 5.25
C LEU A 109 -8.75 -12.31 5.63
N VAL A 110 -9.23 -11.25 4.98
CA VAL A 110 -8.78 -9.89 5.20
C VAL A 110 -9.71 -9.20 6.20
N ASP A 111 -9.10 -8.55 7.18
CA ASP A 111 -9.74 -7.64 8.12
C ASP A 111 -8.99 -6.31 8.10
N GLY A 112 -9.70 -5.19 8.13
CA GLY A 112 -9.07 -3.87 8.11
C GLY A 112 -9.92 -2.85 8.84
N ASN A 113 -9.29 -2.11 9.74
CA ASN A 113 -9.95 -1.09 10.57
C ASN A 113 -9.49 0.35 10.23
N ILE A 114 -8.65 0.51 9.21
CA ILE A 114 -8.29 1.83 8.66
C ILE A 114 -9.50 2.39 7.91
N PRO A 115 -9.98 3.61 8.23
CA PRO A 115 -11.05 4.24 7.47
C PRO A 115 -10.71 4.29 5.96
N PRO A 116 -11.48 3.66 5.08
CA PRO A 116 -11.16 3.59 3.67
C PRO A 116 -11.22 4.98 3.02
N SER A 117 -10.39 5.21 1.99
CA SER A 117 -10.45 6.42 1.17
C SER A 117 -10.33 7.76 1.93
N SER A 118 -9.73 7.75 3.12
CA SER A 118 -9.71 8.89 4.07
C SER A 118 -8.35 9.60 4.18
N GLY A 119 -7.41 9.28 3.28
CA GLY A 119 -6.04 9.81 3.35
C GLY A 119 -5.12 9.04 4.31
N LEU A 120 -5.57 7.99 5.00
CA LEU A 120 -4.78 7.19 5.96
C LEU A 120 -4.02 5.99 5.35
N SER A 121 -3.98 5.88 4.02
CA SER A 121 -3.27 4.81 3.28
C SER A 121 -3.76 3.38 3.51
N SER A 122 -5.07 3.18 3.64
CA SER A 122 -5.66 1.82 3.70
C SER A 122 -5.31 0.96 2.48
N SER A 123 -5.24 1.56 1.29
CA SER A 123 -4.83 0.88 0.05
C SER A 123 -3.38 0.38 0.14
N SER A 124 -2.44 1.23 0.53
CA SER A 124 -1.03 0.84 0.68
C SER A 124 -0.85 -0.20 1.78
N ALA A 125 -1.56 -0.09 2.90
CA ALA A 125 -1.56 -1.11 3.94
C ALA A 125 -1.99 -2.48 3.40
N LEU A 126 -3.06 -2.54 2.60
CA LEU A 126 -3.51 -3.78 1.96
C LEU A 126 -2.47 -4.33 0.96
N VAL A 127 -1.87 -3.49 0.12
CA VAL A 127 -0.80 -3.91 -0.82
C VAL A 127 0.41 -4.46 -0.05
N CYS A 128 0.90 -3.74 0.96
CA CYS A 128 2.05 -4.14 1.76
C CYS A 128 1.78 -5.44 2.53
N CYS A 129 0.59 -5.57 3.13
CA CYS A 129 0.21 -6.78 3.85
C CYS A 129 0.13 -7.97 2.89
N ALA A 130 -0.48 -7.82 1.72
CA ALA A 130 -0.55 -8.88 0.71
C ALA A 130 0.85 -9.30 0.21
N GLY A 131 1.75 -8.34 -0.03
CA GLY A 131 3.13 -8.64 -0.38
C GLY A 131 3.88 -9.42 0.71
N LEU A 132 3.74 -9.02 1.97
CA LEU A 132 4.32 -9.75 3.11
C LEU A 132 3.72 -11.15 3.27
N VAL A 133 2.41 -11.30 3.06
CA VAL A 133 1.73 -12.60 3.01
C VAL A 133 2.36 -13.48 1.93
N THR A 134 2.44 -13.00 0.68
CA THR A 134 3.02 -13.76 -0.43
C THR A 134 4.48 -14.14 -0.17
N LEU A 135 5.29 -13.21 0.35
CA LEU A 135 6.67 -13.48 0.73
C LEU A 135 6.78 -14.61 1.77
N THR A 136 5.92 -14.56 2.79
CA THR A 136 5.86 -15.55 3.87
C THR A 136 5.40 -16.92 3.36
N VAL A 137 4.37 -16.98 2.51
CA VAL A 137 3.89 -18.24 1.91
C VAL A 137 4.99 -18.89 1.05
N LEU A 138 5.73 -18.09 0.30
CA LEU A 138 6.84 -18.56 -0.53
C LEU A 138 8.06 -19.01 0.29
N GLY A 139 8.11 -18.74 1.59
CA GLY A 139 9.26 -19.03 2.45
C GLY A 139 10.53 -18.28 2.01
N ARG A 140 10.38 -17.15 1.32
CA ARG A 140 11.50 -16.34 0.83
C ARG A 140 11.73 -15.17 1.77
N ASN A 141 12.96 -14.65 1.77
CA ASN A 141 13.31 -13.47 2.52
C ASN A 141 13.59 -12.31 1.58
N LEU A 142 13.04 -11.15 1.93
CA LEU A 142 13.48 -9.85 1.43
C LEU A 142 13.89 -9.04 2.65
N SER A 143 14.90 -8.17 2.50
CA SER A 143 15.16 -7.16 3.52
C SER A 143 13.88 -6.37 3.79
N LYS A 144 13.60 -6.12 5.06
CA LYS A 144 12.41 -5.34 5.48
C LYS A 144 12.53 -3.94 4.85
N ALA A 145 11.69 -3.68 3.85
CA ALA A 145 11.75 -2.53 2.94
C ALA A 145 13.00 -2.47 2.04
N LYS A 146 12.77 -2.33 0.73
CA LYS A 146 13.79 -1.78 -0.17
C LYS A 146 13.98 -0.30 0.20
N LEU A 147 15.25 0.05 0.33
CA LEU A 147 15.80 1.39 0.53
C LEU A 147 15.13 2.46 -0.34
N ILE A 148 14.55 3.48 0.29
CA ILE A 148 14.34 4.79 -0.32
C ILE A 148 15.63 5.57 -0.07
N GLU A 149 16.46 5.75 -1.10
CA GLU A 149 17.66 6.58 -1.03
C GLU A 149 17.39 7.92 -1.72
N PHE A 150 17.57 9.03 -1.01
CA PHE A 150 17.58 10.38 -1.58
C PHE A 150 19.02 10.94 -1.76
N SER A 151 20.04 10.07 -1.64
CA SER A 151 21.49 10.32 -1.83
C SER A 151 22.11 11.51 -1.06
N PRO A 152 22.59 11.30 0.19
CA PRO A 152 22.47 10.10 1.02
C PRO A 152 21.17 10.09 1.85
N LEU A 153 20.64 8.90 2.14
CA LEU A 153 19.55 8.77 3.11
C LEU A 153 20.05 9.19 4.50
N ARG A 154 19.56 10.33 4.99
CA ARG A 154 19.78 10.78 6.36
C ARG A 154 18.44 10.76 7.09
N ALA A 155 18.31 9.83 8.02
CA ALA A 155 17.27 9.91 9.04
C ALA A 155 17.90 10.58 10.27
N THR A 156 17.23 11.59 10.80
CA THR A 156 17.62 12.22 12.07
C THR A 156 16.46 12.04 13.03
N ASP A 157 16.71 11.44 14.18
CA ASP A 157 15.71 11.38 15.23
C ASP A 157 15.39 12.80 15.68
N VAL A 158 14.13 13.22 15.52
CA VAL A 158 13.66 14.51 16.00
C VAL A 158 13.01 14.28 17.36
N LYS A 159 13.64 14.80 18.41
CA LYS A 159 13.03 14.81 19.73
C LYS A 159 11.90 15.84 19.74
N LEU A 160 10.68 15.36 19.86
CA LEU A 160 9.52 16.24 19.99
C LEU A 160 9.60 17.02 21.32
N PRO A 161 9.09 18.26 21.37
CA PRO A 161 8.97 19.00 22.62
C PRO A 161 8.17 18.22 23.66
N SER A 162 8.57 18.35 24.94
CA SER A 162 7.81 17.76 26.04
C SER A 162 6.37 18.31 26.03
N GLY A 163 5.38 17.41 26.03
CA GLY A 163 3.97 17.78 25.97
C GLY A 163 3.42 18.01 24.55
N ALA A 164 4.20 17.75 23.49
CA ALA A 164 3.66 17.76 22.13
C ALA A 164 2.55 16.70 21.98
N VAL A 165 1.40 17.13 21.44
CA VAL A 165 0.26 16.28 21.14
C VAL A 165 -0.10 16.45 19.67
N PHE A 166 -0.22 15.34 18.94
CA PHE A 166 -0.77 15.34 17.60
C PHE A 166 -2.25 14.96 17.66
N VAL A 167 -3.10 15.77 17.05
CA VAL A 167 -4.52 15.47 16.89
C VAL A 167 -4.75 15.05 15.45
N ILE A 168 -5.25 13.83 15.27
CA ILE A 168 -5.67 13.30 13.98
C ILE A 168 -7.19 13.42 13.92
N ALA A 169 -7.69 14.26 13.02
CA ALA A 169 -9.12 14.42 12.76
C ALA A 169 -9.49 13.83 11.40
N ASN A 170 -10.61 13.10 11.34
CA ASN A 170 -11.19 12.61 10.11
C ASN A 170 -12.28 13.59 9.65
N SER A 171 -12.18 14.09 8.42
CA SER A 171 -13.18 14.99 7.83
C SER A 171 -14.50 14.29 7.47
N CYS A 172 -14.54 12.95 7.54
CA CYS A 172 -15.64 12.10 7.07
C CYS A 172 -15.90 12.23 5.55
N VAL A 173 -14.93 12.76 4.80
CA VAL A 173 -14.98 12.85 3.33
C VAL A 173 -14.15 11.72 2.74
N GLU A 174 -14.75 10.94 1.85
CA GLU A 174 -14.07 9.86 1.13
C GLU A 174 -13.61 10.32 -0.25
N MET A 175 -12.36 10.00 -0.60
CA MET A 175 -11.81 10.20 -1.93
C MET A 175 -11.03 8.96 -2.38
N ASN A 176 -11.60 8.18 -3.29
CA ASN A 176 -10.92 7.05 -3.90
C ASN A 176 -9.98 7.54 -5.02
N LYS A 177 -8.69 7.59 -4.71
CA LYS A 177 -7.64 8.04 -5.64
C LYS A 177 -7.53 7.16 -6.90
N ALA A 178 -7.88 5.88 -6.83
CA ALA A 178 -7.85 4.99 -7.99
C ALA A 178 -9.06 5.17 -8.91
N ALA A 179 -10.16 5.75 -8.41
CA ALA A 179 -11.38 5.98 -9.16
C ALA A 179 -11.47 7.40 -9.77
N THR A 180 -10.53 8.29 -9.45
CA THR A 180 -10.56 9.70 -9.88
C THR A 180 -9.22 10.14 -10.45
N SER A 181 -9.22 11.17 -11.31
CA SER A 181 -8.02 11.66 -11.98
C SER A 181 -7.24 12.72 -11.20
N HIS A 182 -7.82 13.31 -10.15
CA HIS A 182 -7.26 14.47 -9.42
C HIS A 182 -5.81 14.27 -8.99
N PHE A 183 -5.48 13.11 -8.42
CA PHE A 183 -4.12 12.80 -7.98
C PHE A 183 -3.13 12.74 -9.15
N ASN A 184 -3.49 12.02 -10.21
CA ASN A 184 -2.62 11.83 -11.38
C ASN A 184 -2.41 13.13 -12.16
N ILE A 185 -3.41 14.02 -12.18
CA ILE A 185 -3.29 15.36 -12.78
C ILE A 185 -2.17 16.15 -12.07
N ARG A 186 -2.17 16.17 -10.73
CA ARG A 186 -1.14 16.88 -9.94
C ARG A 186 0.26 16.31 -10.16
N VAL A 187 0.38 14.98 -10.23
CA VAL A 187 1.67 14.31 -10.57
C VAL A 187 2.17 14.76 -11.95
N MET A 188 1.28 14.83 -12.94
CA MET A 188 1.65 15.24 -14.30
C MET A 188 2.00 16.73 -14.38
N GLU A 189 1.28 17.61 -13.68
CA GLU A 189 1.59 19.02 -13.60
C GLU A 189 2.98 19.27 -13.00
N CYS A 190 3.30 18.64 -11.86
CA CYS A 190 4.64 18.76 -11.25
C CYS A 190 5.74 18.27 -12.20
N ARG A 191 5.50 17.16 -12.91
CA ARG A 191 6.45 16.64 -13.91
C ARG A 191 6.63 17.58 -15.09
N LEU A 192 5.56 18.21 -15.57
CA LEU A 192 5.62 19.18 -16.66
C LEU A 192 6.32 20.47 -16.22
N ALA A 193 6.03 20.97 -15.02
CA ALA A 193 6.70 22.13 -14.43
C ALA A 193 8.22 21.91 -14.33
N ALA A 194 8.66 20.76 -13.82
CA ALA A 194 10.08 20.41 -13.74
C ALA A 194 10.76 20.38 -15.13
N LYS A 195 10.06 19.87 -16.15
CA LYS A 195 10.58 19.89 -17.54
C LYS A 195 10.69 21.30 -18.11
N VAL A 196 9.72 22.17 -17.82
CA VAL A 196 9.74 23.58 -18.26
C VAL A 196 10.88 24.32 -17.58
N GLN A 197 11.06 24.16 -16.27
CA GLN A 197 12.17 24.75 -15.51
C GLN A 197 13.52 24.33 -16.10
N ALA A 198 13.72 23.04 -16.32
CA ALA A 198 14.95 22.51 -16.92
C ALA A 198 15.21 23.09 -18.33
N LYS A 199 14.16 23.32 -19.11
CA LYS A 199 14.27 23.92 -20.45
C LYS A 199 14.59 25.42 -20.40
N LEU A 200 14.07 26.14 -19.41
CA LEU A 200 14.27 27.58 -19.25
C LEU A 200 15.57 27.91 -18.50
N GLY A 201 16.26 26.91 -17.94
CA GLY A 201 17.49 27.12 -17.16
C GLY A 201 17.27 27.82 -15.82
N ILE A 202 16.02 27.83 -15.33
CA ILE A 202 15.68 28.47 -14.06
C ILE A 202 16.22 27.61 -12.92
N SER A 203 17.04 28.21 -12.07
CA SER A 203 17.57 27.58 -10.87
C SER A 203 16.54 27.56 -9.74
N LEU A 204 16.70 26.64 -8.79
CA LEU A 204 15.87 26.58 -7.58
C LEU A 204 15.94 27.87 -6.73
N GLU A 205 17.07 28.57 -6.78
CA GLU A 205 17.29 29.82 -6.03
C GLU A 205 16.47 30.99 -6.60
N GLU A 206 16.28 31.04 -7.92
CA GLU A 206 15.49 32.08 -8.60
C GLU A 206 13.97 31.97 -8.35
N MET A 207 13.49 30.86 -7.77
CA MET A 207 12.07 30.62 -7.48
C MET A 207 11.66 30.88 -6.03
N LEU A 208 12.62 30.99 -5.11
CA LEU A 208 12.36 31.18 -3.67
C LEU A 208 12.30 32.67 -3.26
N LEU A 209 12.42 33.57 -4.23
CA LEU A 209 12.26 35.04 -4.11
C LEU A 209 10.96 35.49 -4.76
#